data_AF-A0A966NXY1-F1
#
_entry.id   AF-A0A966NXY1-F1
#
_cell.length_a   1.000
_cell.length_b   1.000
_cell.length_c   1.000
_cell.angle_alpha   90.00
_cell.angle_beta   90.00
_cell.angle_gamma   90.00
#
_symmetry.space_group_name_H-M   'P 1'
#
loop_
_entity.id
_entity.type
_entity.pdbx_description
1 polymer ?
#
loop_
_entity_poly.entity_id
_entity_poly.type
_entity_poly.pdbx_seq_one_letter_code
_entity_poly.pdbx_strand_id
1 'polypeptide(L)'
;MVSAREARLGGMVLPHENYGAVTDTSLIGLDGRPVPEFRSELREIPSVRNALSVFSIYVQAALVIAVAMRLNNVVVYALAILLMGRTHAQCLGLMHESVHRLLMRNKSVNDFFGRWLLG
;
A
#
# COMPACT_ATOMS: atom_id res chain seq x y z
N MET A 1 1.89 -26.84 31.54
CA MET A 1 2.16 -27.05 30.11
C MET A 1 0.85 -26.85 29.35
N VAL A 2 0.67 -25.70 28.72
CA VAL A 2 -0.54 -25.40 27.94
C VAL A 2 -0.34 -25.99 26.55
N SER A 3 -1.14 -27.00 26.19
CA SER A 3 -1.19 -27.59 24.86
C SER A 3 -1.57 -26.49 23.86
N ALA A 4 -0.62 -26.04 23.06
CA ALA A 4 -0.88 -25.13 21.95
C ALA A 4 -1.86 -25.83 21.00
N ARG A 5 -3.08 -25.31 20.84
CA ARG A 5 -3.97 -25.72 19.77
C ARG A 5 -3.24 -25.48 18.46
N GLU A 6 -2.98 -26.54 17.70
CA GLU A 6 -2.52 -26.44 16.32
C GLU A 6 -3.47 -25.53 15.54
N ALA A 7 -3.01 -24.33 15.22
CA ALA A 7 -3.72 -23.46 14.31
C ALA A 7 -3.80 -24.19 12.97
N ARG A 8 -5.00 -24.54 12.52
CA ARG A 8 -5.20 -25.13 11.19
C ARG A 8 -5.01 -24.05 10.13
N LEU A 9 -3.77 -23.83 9.70
CA LEU A 9 -3.36 -22.79 8.75
C LEU A 9 -3.64 -23.18 7.28
N GLY A 10 -4.62 -24.06 7.04
CA GLY A 10 -5.08 -24.45 5.69
C GLY A 10 -3.99 -25.06 4.79
N GLY A 11 -2.87 -25.53 5.35
CA GLY A 11 -1.72 -26.03 4.58
C GLY A 11 -0.88 -24.93 3.90
N MET A 12 -1.17 -23.65 4.13
CA MET A 12 -0.38 -22.52 3.59
C MET A 12 0.87 -22.20 4.41
N VAL A 13 1.01 -22.82 5.58
CA VAL A 13 2.16 -22.69 6.48
C VAL A 13 2.72 -24.09 6.67
N LEU A 14 4.04 -24.21 6.54
CA LEU A 14 4.74 -25.47 6.68
C LEU A 14 4.56 -26.01 8.10
N PRO A 15 4.66 -27.35 8.31
CA PRO A 15 4.73 -27.93 9.64
C PRO A 15 5.79 -27.24 10.50
N HIS A 16 5.52 -27.07 11.79
CA HIS A 16 6.39 -26.35 12.72
C HIS A 16 7.83 -26.92 12.76
N GLU A 17 7.98 -28.22 12.56
CA GLU A 17 9.23 -28.97 12.40
C GLU A 17 10.12 -28.50 11.24
N ASN A 18 9.55 -27.78 10.25
CA ASN A 18 10.30 -27.22 9.12
C ASN A 18 10.84 -25.81 9.40
N TYR A 19 10.47 -25.18 10.52
CA TYR A 19 11.03 -23.89 10.91
C TYR A 19 12.22 -24.09 11.86
N GLY A 20 13.31 -23.39 11.59
CA GLY A 20 14.43 -23.29 12.53
C GLY A 20 14.03 -22.53 13.80
N ALA A 21 14.79 -22.73 14.88
CA ALA A 21 14.66 -21.89 16.07
C ALA A 21 14.91 -20.42 15.70
N VAL A 22 14.18 -19.50 16.34
CA VAL A 22 14.41 -18.06 16.15
C VAL A 22 15.83 -17.74 16.60
N THR A 23 16.66 -17.35 15.65
CA THR A 23 18.04 -16.92 15.91
C THR A 23 18.11 -15.40 15.88
N ASP A 24 18.88 -14.85 16.82
CA ASP A 24 19.14 -13.42 16.83
C ASP A 24 19.80 -13.00 15.52
N THR A 25 19.26 -11.95 14.91
CA THR A 25 19.76 -11.39 13.65
C THR A 25 19.94 -9.90 13.85
N SER A 26 20.73 -9.26 13.00
CA SER A 26 20.90 -7.80 12.98
C SER A 26 19.59 -7.00 12.87
N LEU A 27 18.47 -7.65 12.48
CA LEU A 27 17.16 -7.02 12.30
C LEU A 27 16.09 -7.51 13.29
N ILE A 28 16.17 -8.76 13.76
CA ILE A 28 15.12 -9.43 14.54
C ILE A 28 15.74 -10.08 15.77
N GLY A 29 15.23 -9.71 16.95
CA GLY A 29 15.67 -10.27 18.23
C GLY A 29 15.14 -11.68 18.49
N LEU A 30 15.66 -12.31 19.54
CA LEU A 30 15.21 -13.64 20.02
C LEU A 30 13.72 -13.69 20.41
N ASP A 31 13.11 -12.54 20.71
CA ASP A 31 11.68 -12.40 20.98
C ASP A 31 10.83 -12.36 19.70
N GLY A 32 11.45 -12.51 18.52
CA GLY A 32 10.81 -12.46 17.21
C GLY A 32 10.38 -11.05 16.80
N ARG A 33 10.82 -10.01 17.53
CA ARG A 33 10.46 -8.61 17.22
C ARG A 33 11.61 -7.89 16.50
N PRO A 34 11.29 -6.93 15.61
CA PRO A 34 12.29 -6.04 15.05
C PRO A 34 13.08 -5.32 16.14
N VAL A 35 14.40 -5.24 16.02
CA VAL A 35 15.26 -4.45 16.93
C VAL A 35 14.88 -2.96 16.89
N PRO A 36 15.17 -2.16 17.94
CA PRO A 36 14.71 -0.77 18.03
C PRO A 36 15.07 0.10 16.82
N GLU A 37 16.29 -0.02 16.29
CA GLU A 37 16.76 0.74 15.12
C GLU A 37 15.95 0.38 13.87
N PHE A 38 15.86 -0.91 13.55
CA PHE A 38 15.09 -1.40 12.40
C PHE A 38 13.59 -1.06 12.52
N ARG A 39 13.05 -1.10 13.74
CA ARG A 39 11.67 -0.67 14.02
C ARG A 39 11.46 0.82 13.76
N SER A 40 12.47 1.64 14.00
CA SER A 40 12.40 3.08 13.73
C SER A 40 12.40 3.37 12.23
N GLU A 41 13.22 2.65 11.48
CA GLU A 41 13.25 2.69 10.00
C GLU A 41 11.90 2.26 9.40
N LEU A 42 11.33 1.14 9.87
CA LEU A 42 10.00 0.67 9.42
C LEU A 42 8.85 1.66 9.67
N ARG A 43 9.02 2.60 10.62
CA ARG A 43 8.02 3.62 10.95
C ARG A 43 8.21 4.91 10.15
N GLU A 44 9.25 4.99 9.33
CA GLU A 44 9.47 6.15 8.49
C GLU A 44 8.49 6.16 7.31
N ILE A 45 7.68 7.21 7.24
CA ILE A 45 6.68 7.40 6.17
C ILE A 45 7.20 8.43 5.17
N PRO A 46 7.48 8.04 3.90
CA PRO A 46 8.02 8.92 2.87
C PRO A 46 6.94 9.86 2.29
N SER A 47 6.51 10.82 3.10
CA SER A 47 5.32 11.67 2.83
C SER A 47 5.42 12.46 1.51
N VAL A 48 6.61 12.91 1.11
CA VAL A 48 6.81 13.64 -0.17
C VAL A 48 6.58 12.72 -1.37
N ARG A 49 7.13 11.50 -1.32
CA ARG A 49 6.95 10.51 -2.40
C ARG A 49 5.49 10.06 -2.48
N ASN A 50 4.82 9.93 -1.34
CA ASN A 50 3.41 9.60 -1.27
C ASN A 50 2.54 10.73 -1.85
N ALA A 51 2.84 11.99 -1.51
CA ALA A 51 2.18 13.15 -2.10
C ALA A 51 2.36 13.21 -3.63
N LEU A 52 3.58 12.96 -4.11
CA LEU A 52 3.86 12.87 -5.54
C LEU A 52 3.07 11.74 -6.21
N SER A 53 2.91 10.61 -5.52
CA SER A 53 2.12 9.48 -6.02
C SER A 53 0.65 9.87 -6.18
N VAL A 54 0.04 10.52 -5.18
CA VAL A 54 -1.32 11.05 -5.28
C VAL A 54 -1.44 12.02 -6.46
N PHE A 55 -0.55 13.01 -6.55
CA PHE A 55 -0.56 14.00 -7.62
C PHE A 55 -0.42 13.36 -9.01
N SER A 56 0.48 12.37 -9.14
CA SER A 56 0.73 11.68 -10.40
C SER A 56 -0.51 10.96 -10.94
N ILE A 57 -1.40 10.47 -10.06
CA ILE A 57 -2.64 9.80 -10.46
C ILE A 57 -3.59 10.82 -11.10
N TYR A 58 -3.75 12.01 -10.52
CA TYR A 58 -4.57 13.07 -11.11
C TYR A 58 -4.02 13.55 -12.45
N VAL A 59 -2.70 13.73 -12.54
CA VAL A 59 -2.06 14.12 -13.80
C VAL A 59 -2.29 13.07 -14.88
N GLN A 60 -2.13 11.78 -14.56
CA GLN A 60 -2.42 10.69 -15.50
C GLN A 60 -3.90 10.69 -15.93
N ALA A 61 -4.82 10.86 -14.99
CA ALA A 61 -6.25 10.94 -15.30
C ALA A 61 -6.57 12.11 -16.24
N ALA A 62 -6.07 13.31 -15.94
CA ALA A 62 -6.25 14.50 -16.76
C ALA A 62 -5.66 14.31 -18.18
N LEU A 63 -4.48 13.69 -18.27
CA LEU A 63 -3.82 13.39 -19.54
C LEU A 63 -4.64 12.40 -20.38
N VAL A 64 -5.16 11.34 -19.77
CA VAL A 64 -6.02 10.37 -20.46
C VAL A 64 -7.26 11.05 -21.03
N ILE A 65 -7.91 11.94 -20.26
CA ILE A 65 -9.08 12.70 -20.72
C ILE A 65 -8.69 13.63 -21.88
N ALA A 66 -7.62 14.40 -21.72
CA ALA A 66 -7.17 15.35 -22.74
C ALA A 66 -6.84 14.66 -24.07
N VAL A 67 -6.15 13.52 -24.03
CA VAL A 67 -5.82 12.72 -25.22
C VAL A 67 -7.09 12.15 -25.86
N ALA A 68 -8.02 11.63 -25.07
CA ALA A 68 -9.28 11.11 -25.57
C ALA A 68 -10.09 12.19 -26.30
N MET A 69 -10.19 13.39 -25.71
CA MET A 69 -10.87 14.55 -26.33
C MET A 69 -10.16 15.08 -27.57
N ARG A 70 -8.84 14.95 -27.66
CA ARG A 70 -8.07 15.48 -28.80
C ARG A 70 -8.15 14.57 -30.03
N LEU A 71 -8.17 13.25 -29.82
CA LEU A 71 -8.15 12.25 -30.89
C LEU A 71 -9.55 11.82 -31.36
N ASN A 72 -10.56 11.87 -30.48
CA ASN A 72 -11.97 11.57 -30.79
C ASN A 72 -12.20 10.31 -31.63
N ASN A 73 -11.58 9.19 -31.22
CA ASN A 73 -11.67 7.90 -31.90
C ASN A 73 -12.20 6.84 -30.93
N VAL A 74 -13.09 5.95 -31.41
CA VAL A 74 -13.69 4.85 -30.64
C VAL A 74 -12.64 3.96 -29.96
N VAL A 75 -11.53 3.65 -30.65
CA VAL A 75 -10.45 2.83 -30.07
C VAL A 75 -9.76 3.57 -28.92
N VAL A 76 -9.55 4.89 -29.07
CA VAL A 76 -8.96 5.73 -28.01
C VAL A 76 -9.88 5.80 -26.81
N TYR A 77 -11.20 5.88 -27.01
CA TYR A 77 -12.17 5.84 -25.91
C TYR A 77 -12.17 4.48 -25.19
N ALA A 78 -12.09 3.37 -25.92
CA ALA A 78 -11.97 2.05 -25.31
C ALA A 78 -10.71 1.94 -24.43
N LEU A 79 -9.56 2.40 -24.94
CA LEU A 79 -8.32 2.47 -24.15
C LEU A 79 -8.44 3.41 -22.95
N ALA A 80 -9.07 4.58 -23.12
CA ALA A 80 -9.29 5.53 -22.04
C ALA A 80 -10.13 4.94 -20.90
N ILE A 81 -11.16 4.15 -21.20
CA ILE A 81 -11.96 3.44 -20.19
C ILE A 81 -11.08 2.47 -19.39
N LEU A 82 -10.25 1.67 -20.06
CA LEU A 82 -9.35 0.72 -19.38
C LEU A 82 -8.33 1.45 -18.49
N LEU A 83 -7.72 2.52 -19.00
CA LEU A 83 -6.78 3.34 -18.24
C LEU A 83 -7.45 4.03 -17.05
N MET A 84 -8.69 4.51 -17.22
CA MET A 84 -9.46 5.06 -16.12
C MET A 84 -9.78 4.03 -15.04
N GLY A 85 -10.08 2.78 -15.42
CA GLY A 85 -10.25 1.68 -14.48
C GLY A 85 -8.99 1.44 -13.63
N ARG A 86 -7.81 1.45 -14.27
CA ARG A 86 -6.52 1.38 -13.56
C ARG A 86 -6.34 2.55 -12.58
N THR A 87 -6.61 3.78 -13.02
CA THR A 87 -6.52 4.98 -12.16
C THR A 87 -7.40 4.84 -10.92
N HIS A 88 -8.64 4.35 -11.06
CA HIS A 88 -9.53 4.11 -9.91
C HIS A 88 -8.97 3.07 -8.94
N ALA A 89 -8.42 1.96 -9.45
CA ALA A 89 -7.78 0.96 -8.59
C ALA A 89 -6.59 1.54 -7.79
N GLN A 90 -5.81 2.43 -8.41
CA GLN A 90 -4.73 3.13 -7.73
C GLN A 90 -5.23 4.11 -6.66
N CYS A 91 -6.29 4.89 -6.96
CA CYS A 91 -6.93 5.75 -5.96
C CYS A 91 -7.41 4.96 -4.75
N LEU A 92 -8.11 3.83 -4.97
CA LEU A 92 -8.62 2.97 -3.91
C LEU A 92 -7.48 2.38 -3.05
N GLY A 93 -6.36 2.01 -3.68
CA GLY A 93 -5.17 1.56 -2.95
C GLY A 93 -4.61 2.63 -2.03
N LEU A 94 -4.48 3.87 -2.52
CA LEU A 94 -4.01 4.99 -1.68
C LEU A 94 -5.02 5.40 -0.62
N MET A 95 -6.31 5.29 -0.91
CA MET A 95 -7.38 5.53 0.07
C MET A 95 -7.28 4.52 1.21
N HIS A 96 -7.11 3.23 0.90
CA HIS A 96 -6.88 2.16 1.88
C HIS A 96 -5.65 2.46 2.75
N GLU A 97 -4.55 2.91 2.14
CA GLU A 97 -3.33 3.28 2.87
C GLU A 97 -3.51 4.51 3.78
N SER A 98 -4.37 5.46 3.37
CA SER A 98 -4.72 6.61 4.21
C SER A 98 -5.49 6.18 5.48
N VAL A 99 -6.34 5.16 5.38
CA VAL A 99 -7.06 4.60 6.55
C VAL A 99 -6.08 3.96 7.53
N HIS A 100 -5.05 3.28 7.01
CA HIS A 100 -3.95 2.73 7.81
C HIS A 100 -2.99 3.79 8.36
N ARG A 101 -3.19 5.07 8.01
CA ARG A 101 -2.37 6.23 8.43
C ARG A 101 -0.92 6.14 7.98
N LEU A 102 -0.69 5.46 6.87
CA LEU A 102 0.63 5.27 6.27
C LEU A 102 0.84 6.16 5.03
N LEU A 103 -0.21 6.85 4.56
CA LEU A 103 -0.09 7.76 3.42
C LEU A 103 0.72 9.01 3.76
N MET A 104 0.48 9.63 4.91
CA MET A 104 1.23 10.82 5.36
C MET A 104 1.59 10.71 6.84
N ARG A 105 2.80 11.14 7.20
CA ARG A 105 3.27 11.16 8.59
C ARG A 105 2.41 12.03 9.50
N ASN A 106 1.90 13.15 8.98
CA ASN A 106 1.01 14.02 9.74
C ASN A 106 -0.44 13.54 9.60
N LYS A 107 -1.08 13.24 10.74
CA LYS A 107 -2.47 12.76 10.81
C LYS A 107 -3.48 13.70 10.13
N SER A 108 -3.38 15.02 10.35
CA SER A 108 -4.33 15.97 9.79
C SER A 108 -4.22 16.03 8.27
N VAL A 109 -2.98 16.01 7.75
CA VAL A 109 -2.72 15.97 6.31
C VAL A 109 -3.22 14.64 5.72
N ASN A 110 -2.90 13.52 6.37
CA ASN A 110 -3.39 12.20 5.97
C ASN A 110 -4.94 12.16 5.86
N ASP A 111 -5.62 12.65 6.88
CA ASP A 111 -7.08 12.65 6.93
C ASP A 111 -7.68 13.59 5.86
N PHE A 112 -6.99 14.69 5.50
CA PHE A 112 -7.38 15.55 4.38
C PHE A 112 -7.26 14.82 3.03
N PHE A 113 -6.12 14.18 2.77
CA PHE A 113 -5.89 13.42 1.54
C PHE A 113 -6.88 12.26 1.39
N GLY A 114 -7.11 11.51 2.46
CA GLY A 114 -8.08 10.40 2.46
C GLY A 114 -9.49 10.90 2.15
N ARG A 115 -10.02 11.83 2.95
CA ARG A 115 -11.44 12.24 2.90
C ARG A 115 -11.83 13.12 1.72
N TRP A 116 -10.90 13.90 1.16
CA TRP A 116 -11.23 14.92 0.16
C TRP A 116 -10.66 14.65 -1.21
N LEU A 117 -9.45 14.09 -1.28
CA LEU A 117 -8.81 13.80 -2.57
C LEU A 117 -9.18 12.38 -3.02
N LEU A 118 -8.97 11.37 -2.16
CA LEU A 118 -9.04 9.97 -2.59
C LEU A 118 -10.44 9.35 -2.43
N GLY A 119 -11.27 9.82 -1.50
CA GLY A 119 -12.64 9.35 -1.27
C GLY A 119 -13.00 9.26 0.21
#